data_AF-A0A9D4GC41-F1
#
_entry.id   AF-A0A9D4GC41-F1
#
_cell.length_a   1.000
_cell.length_b   1.000
_cell.length_c   1.000
_cell.angle_alpha   90.00
_cell.angle_beta   90.00
_cell.angle_gamma   90.00
#
_symmetry.space_group_name_H-M   'P 1'
#
loop_
_entity.id
_entity.type
_entity.pdbx_description
1 polymer ?
#
loop_
_entity_poly.entity_id
_entity_poly.type
_entity_poly.pdbx_seq_one_letter_code
_entity_poly.pdbx_strand_id
1 'polypeptide(L)' 'MHEICLVQDGVLKHSDIGVVWKDYPAELHDWLLKLTEAYDLTFPLDDKPVNLVPCLMPEKQPDVSGHGPYSSTHS' A
#
# COMPACT_ATOMS: atom_id res chain seq x y z
N MET A 1 23.16 4.42 -8.77
CA MET A 1 21.80 3.89 -9.07
C MET A 1 20.87 4.55 -8.09
N HIS A 2 19.98 5.43 -8.54
CA HIS A 2 18.88 5.88 -7.69
C HIS A 2 17.89 4.72 -7.63
N GLU A 3 17.78 4.07 -6.47
CA GLU A 3 16.69 3.14 -6.21
C GLU A 3 15.39 3.94 -6.27
N ILE A 4 14.67 3.81 -7.38
CA ILE A 4 13.30 4.32 -7.46
C ILE A 4 12.50 3.40 -6.53
N CYS A 5 12.18 3.89 -5.34
CA CYS A 5 11.26 3.20 -4.44
C CYS A 5 9.86 3.32 -5.03
N LEU A 6 9.42 2.29 -5.76
CA LEU A 6 8.14 2.22 -6.45
C LEU A 6 6.96 2.07 -5.48
N VAL A 7 7.22 1.62 -4.26
CA VAL A 7 6.26 1.59 -3.16
C VAL A 7 6.58 2.76 -2.23
N GLN A 8 5.71 3.77 -2.18
CA GLN A 8 5.90 4.97 -1.36
C GLN A 8 4.94 4.95 -0.19
N ASP A 9 5.46 5.15 1.02
CA ASP A 9 4.69 5.11 2.28
C ASP A 9 3.83 3.85 2.44
N GLY A 10 4.34 2.71 1.96
CA GLY A 10 3.63 1.43 1.96
C GLY A 10 2.48 1.36 0.95
N VAL A 11 2.41 2.25 -0.05
CA VAL A 11 1.37 2.24 -1.08
C VAL A 11 1.96 1.74 -2.41
N LEU A 12 1.45 0.62 -2.90
CA LEU A 12 1.72 0.07 -4.23
C LEU A 12 0.56 0.46 -5.17
N LYS A 13 0.83 1.29 -6.19
CA LYS A 13 -0.18 1.60 -7.20
C LYS A 13 -0.23 0.50 -8.25
N HIS A 14 -1.43 0.16 -8.70
CA HIS A 14 -1.59 -0.82 -9.78
C HIS A 14 -0.95 -0.36 -11.10
N SER A 15 -0.80 0.96 -11.30
CA SER A 15 -0.06 1.50 -12.45
C SER A 15 1.43 1.15 -12.45
N ASP A 16 2.00 0.86 -11.28
CA ASP A 16 3.44 0.67 -11.08
C ASP A 16 3.83 -0.81 -11.03
N ILE A 17 2.83 -1.70 -10.99
CA ILE A 17 2.95 -3.16 -10.99
C ILE A 17 3.84 -3.66 -12.14
N GLY A 18 3.66 -3.12 -13.34
CA GLY A 18 4.45 -3.54 -14.51
C GLY A 18 5.93 -3.19 -14.38
N VAL A 19 6.27 -2.18 -13.58
CA VAL A 19 7.65 -1.82 -13.28
C VAL A 19 8.21 -2.69 -12.15
N VAL A 20 7.40 -2.98 -11.12
CA VAL A 20 7.78 -3.85 -9.98
C VAL A 20 8.08 -5.28 -10.45
N TRP A 21 7.26 -5.84 -11.34
CA TRP A 21 7.42 -7.19 -11.87
C TRP A 21 7.92 -7.18 -13.33
N LYS A 22 8.73 -6.20 -13.71
CA LYS A 22 9.28 -6.05 -15.08
C LYS A 22 10.02 -7.30 -15.60
N ASP A 23 10.55 -8.11 -14.68
CA ASP A 23 11.31 -9.33 -14.99
C ASP A 23 10.39 -10.55 -15.23
N TYR A 24 9.08 -10.40 -15.00
CA TYR A 24 8.05 -11.40 -15.23
C TYR A 24 7.16 -11.02 -16.44
N PRO A 25 6.61 -11.99 -17.17
CA PRO A 25 5.62 -11.75 -18.22
C PRO A 25 4.45 -10.89 -17.76
N ALA A 26 4.02 -9.95 -18.60
CA ALA A 26 2.94 -9.01 -18.28
C ALA A 26 1.62 -9.71 -17.93
N GLU A 27 1.33 -10.85 -18.57
CA GLU A 27 0.14 -11.65 -18.24
C GLU A 27 0.12 -12.20 -16.81
N LEU A 28 1.27 -12.26 -16.12
CA LEU A 28 1.38 -12.75 -14.75
C LEU A 28 1.27 -11.65 -13.70
N HIS A 29 1.36 -10.37 -14.10
CA HIS A 29 1.45 -9.26 -13.14
C HIS A 29 0.24 -9.21 -12.20
N ASP A 30 -0.98 -9.30 -12.73
CA ASP A 30 -2.20 -9.33 -11.90
C ASP A 30 -2.28 -10.58 -11.03
N TRP A 31 -1.77 -11.72 -11.52
CA TRP A 31 -1.73 -12.95 -10.75
C TRP A 31 -0.74 -12.87 -9.59
N LEU A 32 0.43 -12.24 -9.81
CA LEU A 32 1.42 -11.99 -8.78
C LEU A 32 0.86 -11.04 -7.69
N LEU A 33 0.09 -10.02 -8.06
CA LEU A 33 -0.60 -9.18 -7.09
C LEU A 33 -1.58 -9.98 -6.24
N LYS A 34 -2.43 -10.80 -6.87
CA LYS A 34 -3.37 -11.67 -6.14
C LYS A 34 -2.66 -12.69 -5.25
N LEU A 35 -1.50 -13.15 -5.67
CA LEU A 35 -0.66 -14.03 -4.87
C LEU A 35 -0.16 -13.30 -3.62
N THR A 36 0.30 -12.04 -3.74
CA THR A 36 0.73 -11.27 -2.56
C THR A 36 -0.43 -10.95 -1.61
N GLU A 37 -1.64 -10.74 -2.15
CA GLU A 37 -2.86 -10.62 -1.34
C GLU A 37 -3.20 -11.91 -0.59
N ALA A 38 -3.13 -13.07 -1.25
CA ALA A 38 -3.46 -14.35 -0.65
C ALA A 38 -2.52 -14.78 0.50
N TYR A 39 -1.32 -14.20 0.57
CA TYR A 39 -0.33 -14.44 1.62
C TYR A 39 -0.23 -13.29 2.62
N ASP A 40 -1.22 -12.38 2.64
CA ASP A 40 -1.29 -11.24 3.56
C ASP A 40 -0.06 -10.30 3.47
N LEU A 41 0.62 -10.27 2.32
CA LEU A 41 1.75 -9.38 2.08
C LEU A 41 1.29 -8.00 1.61
N THR A 42 0.16 -7.96 0.91
CA THR A 42 -0.44 -6.73 0.40
C THR A 42 -1.94 -6.73 0.59
N PHE A 43 -2.53 -5.56 0.85
CA PHE A 43 -3.95 -5.43 1.16
C PHE A 43 -4.61 -4.45 0.18
N PRO A 44 -5.59 -4.88 -0.63
CA PRO A 44 -6.26 -3.97 -1.57
C PRO A 44 -7.11 -2.94 -0.82
N LEU A 45 -7.23 -1.73 -1.38
CA LEU A 45 -8.19 -0.74 -0.90
C LEU A 45 -9.41 -0.72 -1.82
N ASP A 46 -10.60 -1.00 -1.28
CA ASP A 46 -11.84 -1.20 -2.05
C ASP A 46 -12.18 -0.03 -3.01
N ASP A 47 -11.82 1.20 -2.64
CA ASP A 47 -12.16 2.41 -3.40
C ASP A 47 -11.04 2.88 -4.36
N LYS A 48 -9.89 2.21 -4.40
CA LYS A 48 -8.70 2.72 -5.11
C LYS A 48 -7.90 1.59 -5.76
N PRO A 49 -7.32 1.82 -6.96
CA PRO A 49 -6.45 0.83 -7.64
C PRO A 49 -5.04 0.81 -7.00
N VAL A 50 -4.98 0.50 -5.72
CA VAL A 50 -3.75 0.45 -4.92
C VAL A 50 -3.83 -0.68 -3.90
N ASN A 51 -2.67 -1.21 -3.52
CA ASN A 51 -2.53 -2.11 -2.39
C ASN A 51 -1.62 -1.49 -1.33
N LEU A 52 -1.95 -1.70 -0.06
CA LEU A 52 -1.08 -1.38 1.06
C LEU A 52 -0.07 -2.52 1.27
N VAL A 53 1.16 -2.16 1.57
CA VAL A 53 2.30 -3.06 1.81
C VAL A 53 2.78 -2.80 3.25
N PRO A 54 2.30 -3.55 4.25
CA PRO A 54 2.48 -3.18 5.64
C PRO A 54 3.93 -3.07 6.08
N CYS A 55 4.79 -3.93 5.53
CA CYS A 55 6.23 -3.95 5.80
C CYS A 55 6.98 -2.73 5.26
N LEU A 56 6.35 -1.90 4.42
CA LEU A 56 6.91 -0.66 3.89
C LEU A 56 6.15 0.59 4.35
N MET A 57 5.19 0.43 5.27
CA MET A 57 4.48 1.57 5.86
C MET A 57 5.42 2.35 6.78
N PRO A 58 5.26 3.69 6.85
CA PRO A 58 6.03 4.48 7.78
C PRO A 58 5.69 4.10 9.22
N GLU A 59 6.70 4.08 10.10
CA GLU A 59 6.50 3.86 11.54
C GLU A 59 5.81 5.04 12.23
N LYS A 60 5.67 6.18 11.53
CA LYS A 60 5.01 7.38 12.04
C LYS A 60 3.54 7.08 12.32
N GLN A 61 3.11 7.29 13.57
CA GLN A 61 1.69 7.18 13.92
C GLN A 61 0.83 8.13 13.07
N PRO A 62 -0.37 7.69 12.66
CA PRO A 62 -1.31 8.53 11.96
C PRO A 62 -1.74 9.70 12.86
N ASP A 63 -1.86 10.88 12.27
CA ASP A 63 -2.40 12.04 12.97
C ASP A 63 -3.92 11.91 13.04
N VAL A 64 -4.44 11.54 14.22
CA VAL A 64 -5.86 11.36 14.48
C VAL A 64 -6.54 12.65 14.98
N SER A 65 -5.82 13.77 15.05
CA SER A 65 -6.31 15.03 15.63
C SER A 65 -7.50 15.67 14.90
N GLY A 66 -7.86 15.18 13.70
CA GLY A 66 -8.95 15.73 12.88
C GLY A 66 -10.30 15.01 12.91
N HIS A 67 -10.40 13.78 13.45
CA HIS A 67 -11.65 13.01 13.43
C HIS A 67 -11.79 12.12 14.68
N GLY A 68 -12.26 12.71 15.77
CA GLY A 68 -12.81 11.95 16.90
C GLY A 68 -13.97 12.73 17.54
N PRO A 69 -15.15 12.14 17.74
CA PRO A 69 -16.24 12.77 18.49
C PRO A 69 -15.97 12.82 20.00
N TYR A 70 -14.81 12.35 20.46
CA TYR A 70 -14.42 12.33 21.86
C TYR A 70 -13.47 13.48 22.18
N SER A 71 -13.92 14.71 21.93
CA SER A 71 -13.38 15.88 22.62
C SER A 71 -13.82 15.78 24.08
N SER A 72 -12.91 15.35 24.94
CA SER A 72 -13.12 15.30 26.38
C SER A 72 -13.62 16.65 26.90
N THR A 73 -14.87 16.72 27.34
CA THR A 73 -15.33 17.79 28.22
C THR A 73 -14.71 17.55 29.59
N HIS A 74 -13.54 18.13 29.81
CA HIS A 74 -13.07 18.48 31.15
C HIS A 74 -13.28 19.97 31.35
N SER A 75 -14.36 20.32 32.05
CA SER A 75 -14.49 21.50 32.91
C SER A 75 -15.66 21.26 33.87
#